data_AF-A0A292YS10-F1
#
_entry.id   AF-A0A292YS10-F1
#
_cell.length_a   1.000
_cell.length_b   1.000
_cell.length_c   1.000
_cell.angle_alpha   90.00
_cell.angle_beta   90.00
_cell.angle_gamma   90.00
#
_symmetry.space_group_name_H-M   'P 1'
#
loop_
_entity.id
_entity.type
_entity.pdbx_description
1 polymer ?
#
loop_
_entity_poly.entity_id
_entity_poly.type
_entity_poly.pdbx_seq_one_letter_code
_entity_poly.pdbx_strand_id
1 'polypeptide(L)' 'MPFIEVILQDKKLSREQKQNLVEVLAGVMKQVVNSRTEQIRIVLHEISEENLFDGSSGRLEEPGD' A
#
# COMPACT_ATOMS: atom_id res chain seq x y z
N MET A 1 8.38 12.98 -11.46
CA MET A 1 8.65 11.58 -11.07
C MET A 1 7.50 11.04 -10.22
N PRO A 2 6.58 10.27 -10.79
CA PRO A 2 5.46 9.68 -10.08
C PRO A 2 5.95 8.64 -9.06
N PHE A 3 5.26 8.58 -7.93
CA PHE A 3 5.48 7.54 -6.93
C PHE A 3 4.13 6.92 -6.53
N ILE A 4 4.16 5.64 -6.21
CA ILE A 4 3.07 4.91 -5.56
C ILE A 4 3.59 4.43 -4.22
N GLU A 5 2.85 4.74 -3.18
CA GLU A 5 3.01 4.14 -1.86
C GLU A 5 1.89 3.12 -1.67
N VAL A 6 2.26 1.91 -1.28
CA VAL A 6 1.32 0.85 -0.96
C VAL A 6 1.56 0.44 0.47
N ILE A 7 0.55 0.66 1.31
CA ILE A 7 0.56 0.25 2.72
C ILE A 7 -0.20 -1.07 2.82
N LEU A 8 0.47 -2.08 3.35
CA LEU A 8 0.01 -3.45 3.44
C LEU A 8 0.16 -3.93 4.88
N GLN A 9 -0.73 -4.80 5.34
CA GLN A 9 -0.48 -5.55 6.56
C GLN A 9 0.64 -6.58 6.35
N ASP A 10 1.57 -6.66 7.28
CA ASP A 10 2.72 -7.58 7.25
C ASP A 10 2.25 -9.04 7.07
N LYS A 11 3.02 -9.81 6.31
CA LYS A 11 2.83 -11.26 6.02
C LYS A 11 1.51 -11.64 5.35
N LYS A 12 0.63 -10.70 5.01
CA LYS A 12 -0.59 -11.01 4.24
C LYS A 12 -0.32 -11.41 2.80
N LEU A 13 0.79 -10.92 2.22
CA LEU A 13 1.20 -11.25 0.86
C LEU A 13 2.53 -12.00 0.86
N SER A 14 2.61 -13.03 0.02
CA SER A 14 3.87 -13.70 -0.31
C SER A 14 4.80 -12.78 -1.10
N ARG A 15 6.08 -13.15 -1.19
CA ARG A 15 7.05 -12.43 -2.03
C ARG A 15 6.61 -12.35 -3.50
N GLU A 16 6.10 -13.46 -4.04
CA GLU A 16 5.61 -13.54 -5.42
C GLU A 16 4.39 -12.62 -5.63
N GLN A 17 3.46 -12.60 -4.67
CA GLN A 17 2.30 -11.71 -4.74
C GLN A 17 2.69 -10.23 -4.69
N LYS A 18 3.70 -9.86 -3.88
CA LYS A 18 4.25 -8.49 -3.86
C LYS A 18 4.90 -8.11 -5.18
N GLN A 19 5.66 -9.03 -5.80
CA GLN A 19 6.27 -8.80 -7.11
C GLN A 19 5.20 -8.57 -8.18
N ASN A 20 4.20 -9.45 -8.24
CA ASN A 20 3.08 -9.32 -9.17
C ASN A 20 2.33 -7.99 -8.97
N LEU A 21 2.09 -7.58 -7.72
CA LEU A 21 1.45 -6.30 -7.40
C LEU A 21 2.25 -5.11 -7.96
N VAL A 22 3.57 -5.09 -7.75
CA VAL A 22 4.46 -4.03 -8.27
C VAL A 22 4.44 -3.98 -9.80
N GLU A 23 4.48 -5.13 -10.47
CA GLU A 23 4.43 -5.21 -11.93
C GLU A 23 3.12 -4.68 -12.51
N VAL A 24 1.99 -5.06 -11.90
CA VAL A 24 0.66 -4.58 -12.30
C VAL A 24 0.56 -3.06 -12.11
N LEU A 25 0.95 -2.54 -10.95
CA LEU A 25 0.92 -1.11 -10.66
C LEU A 25 1.82 -0.31 -11.61
N ALA A 26 3.02 -0.81 -11.91
CA ALA A 26 3.91 -0.20 -12.90
C ALA A 26 3.27 -0.19 -14.30
N GLY A 27 2.60 -1.27 -14.69
CA GLY A 27 1.86 -1.37 -15.95
C GLY A 27 0.76 -0.33 -16.07
N VAL A 28 -0.06 -0.19 -15.02
CA VAL A 28 -1.12 0.83 -14.95
C VAL A 28 -0.53 2.24 -15.05
N MET A 29 0.53 2.54 -14.29
CA MET A 29 1.13 3.87 -14.31
C MET A 29 1.76 4.24 -15.65
N LYS A 30 2.33 3.28 -16.38
CA LYS A 30 2.81 3.52 -17.75
C LYS A 30 1.68 3.99 -18.67
N GLN A 31 0.49 3.44 -18.52
CA GLN A 31 -0.69 3.82 -19.31
C GLN A 31 -1.24 5.20 -18.88
N VAL A 32 -1.33 5.44 -17.57
CA VAL A 32 -1.92 6.67 -17.02
C VAL A 32 -1.02 7.89 -17.25
N VAL A 33 0.27 7.77 -16.97
CA VAL A 33 1.19 8.92 -16.97
C VAL A 33 1.68 9.25 -18.38
N ASN A 34 1.44 8.38 -19.38
CA ASN A 34 1.80 8.54 -20.79
C ASN A 34 3.23 9.12 -21.01
N SER A 35 4.15 8.84 -20.08
CA SER A 35 5.46 9.46 -20.02
C SER A 35 6.53 8.44 -20.41
N ARG A 36 7.38 8.84 -21.34
CA ARG A 36 8.44 7.98 -21.91
C ARG A 36 9.71 7.91 -21.04
N THR A 37 9.78 8.64 -19.92
CA THR A 37 11.09 8.88 -19.31
C THR A 37 11.11 9.10 -17.79
N GLU A 38 9.97 9.07 -17.09
CA GLU A 38 10.01 9.20 -15.63
C GLU A 38 10.10 7.82 -14.96
N GLN A 39 11.11 7.66 -14.10
CA GLN A 39 11.31 6.47 -13.28
C GLN A 39 10.15 6.38 -12.27
N ILE A 40 9.16 5.51 -12.52
CA ILE A 40 8.08 5.28 -11.56
C ILE A 40 8.68 4.59 -10.34
N ARG A 41 8.48 5.18 -9.14
CA ARG A 41 8.87 4.53 -7.88
C ARG A 41 7.64 3.89 -7.24
N ILE A 42 7.78 2.66 -6.79
CA ILE A 42 6.75 1.95 -6.05
C ILE A 42 7.39 1.50 -4.75
N VAL A 43 6.81 1.92 -3.62
CA VAL A 43 7.29 1.56 -2.29
C VAL A 43 6.20 0.75 -1.59
N LEU A 44 6.58 -0.43 -1.11
CA LEU A 44 5.71 -1.28 -0.31
C LEU A 44 6.08 -1.09 1.15
N HIS A 45 5.13 -0.61 1.94
CA HIS A 45 5.23 -0.52 3.39
C HIS A 45 4.45 -1.68 3.98
N GLU A 46 5.16 -2.56 4.69
CA GLU A 46 4.53 -3.61 5.49
C GLU A 46 4.47 -3.13 6.93
N ILE A 47 3.25 -2.99 7.45
CA ILE A 47 3.01 -2.61 8.82
C ILE A 47 2.32 -3.74 9.55
N SER A 48 2.70 -3.96 10.80
CA SER A 48 2.06 -4.97 11.63
C SER A 48 0.61 -4.59 11.93
N GLU A 49 -0.22 -5.57 12.30
CA GLU A 49 -1.66 -5.38 12.50
C GLU A 49 -1.96 -4.34 13.58
N GLU A 50 -1.17 -4.34 14.65
CA GLU A 50 -1.27 -3.37 15.74
C GLU A 50 -0.99 -1.91 15.31
N ASN A 51 -0.32 -1.72 14.17
CA ASN A 51 -0.03 -0.42 13.60
C ASN A 51 -0.96 -0.06 12.43
N LEU A 52 -1.83 -0.97 12.01
CA LEU A 52 -2.81 -0.76 10.95
C LEU A 52 -4.10 -0.22 11.59
N PHE A 53 -4.25 1.10 11.59
CA PHE A 53 -5.50 1.74 12.01
C PHE A 53 -6.40 1.96 10.79
N ASP A 54 -7.47 1.20 10.68
CA ASP A 54 -8.44 1.28 9.57
C ASP A 54 -9.65 2.18 9.89
N GLY A 55 -9.66 2.83 11.07
CA GLY A 55 -10.75 3.68 11.54
C GLY A 55 -12.06 2.95 11.83
N SER A 56 -12.11 1.61 11.70
CA SER A 56 -13.33 0.82 11.90
C SER A 56 -13.51 0.33 13.35
N SER A 57 -12.47 0.43 14.16
CA SER A 57 -12.48 0.13 15.60
C SER A 57 -13.04 1.30 16.42
N GLY A 58 -14.32 1.60 16.18
CA GLY A 58 -15.14 2.42 17.08
C GLY A 58 -15.42 1.67 18.38
N ARG A 59 -14.47 1.72 19.32
CA ARG A 59 -14.76 1.59 20.75
C ARG A 59 -13.84 2.55 21.50
N LEU A 60 -14.21 3.83 21.44
CA LEU A 60 -13.97 4.70 22.57
C LEU A 60 -14.69 4.02 23.74
N GLU A 61 -13.93 3.38 24.63
CA GLU A 61 -14.44 3.08 25.96
C GLU A 61 -14.83 4.42 26.57
N GLU A 62 -16.13 4.71 26.63
CA GLU A 62 -16.61 5.85 27.40
C GLU A 62 -16.18 5.63 28.85
N PRO A 63 -15.45 6.58 29.46
CA PRO A 63 -15.14 6.48 30.87
C PRO A 63 -16.38 6.86 31.68
N GLY A 64 -16.96 5.88 32.37
CA GLY A 64 -17.57 6.08 33.68
C GLY A 64 -19.10 6.05 33.76
N ASP A 65 -19.59 5.17 34.63
CA ASP A 65 -20.51 5.52 35.72
C ASP A 65 -19.97 4.89 37.02
#